data_AF-A0A7V0MLP7-F1
#
_entry.id   AF-A0A7V0MLP7-F1
#
_cell.length_a   1.000
_cell.length_b   1.000
_cell.length_c   1.000
_cell.angle_alpha   90.00
_cell.angle_beta   90.00
_cell.angle_gamma   90.00
#
_symmetry.space_group_name_H-M   'P 1'
#
loop_
_entity.id
_entity.type
_entity.pdbx_description
1 polymer ?
#
loop_
_entity_poly.entity_id
_entity_poly.type
_entity_poly.pdbx_seq_one_letter_code
_entity_poly.pdbx_strand_id
1 'polypeptide(L)'
;MNVVDPHDENFRPEGCLTYHDIARFVHEKAVDEVIHIGERSSKWFSSGLKRLDLDIPLGVSVLDIGGGIKESADGNLIKADEITSVPMKAFLKGLCHAGLWGNEPVSVDLGSFMSSLTRTFSSSMAAPEQVGKNLVVLSKEYMNMSLRLGYHFNIIDVYISDNINDNYAYFRFLGGVTEITRRSRRARFIANILEHHDFRVEIRGDLVIGRLKKLPKEEMEKRVVLLGGLVAYTRQLDVLMKHDNHVNHYEEEFKQRIGGLLN
;
A
#
# COMPACT_ATOMS: atom_id res chain seq x y z
N MET A 1 -10.49 2.45 27.08
CA MET A 1 -9.78 1.68 26.03
C MET A 1 -8.30 1.78 26.39
N ASN A 2 -7.70 0.66 26.77
CA ASN A 2 -6.32 0.56 27.28
C ASN A 2 -5.36 0.04 26.22
N VAL A 3 -5.90 -0.65 25.20
CA VAL A 3 -5.15 -1.21 24.08
C VAL A 3 -5.47 -0.37 22.85
N VAL A 4 -4.71 0.72 22.66
CA VAL A 4 -5.03 1.74 21.64
C VAL A 4 -4.05 1.72 20.48
N ASP A 5 -2.75 1.70 20.79
CA ASP A 5 -1.65 1.72 19.83
C ASP A 5 -1.15 0.28 19.54
N PRO A 6 -1.30 -0.22 18.30
CA PRO A 6 -0.80 -1.52 17.87
C PRO A 6 0.71 -1.73 18.02
N HIS A 7 1.48 -0.66 18.20
CA HIS A 7 2.93 -0.68 18.34
C HIS A 7 3.41 -0.54 19.79
N ASP A 8 2.49 -0.43 20.74
CA ASP A 8 2.78 -0.43 22.18
C ASP A 8 3.10 -1.86 22.66
N GLU A 9 4.04 -2.00 23.59
CA GLU A 9 4.34 -3.28 24.24
C GLU A 9 3.11 -3.88 24.95
N ASN A 10 2.17 -3.03 25.37
CA ASN A 10 0.90 -3.43 25.95
C ASN A 10 -0.15 -3.91 24.93
N PHE A 11 0.12 -3.90 23.62
CA PHE A 11 -0.78 -4.43 22.60
C PHE A 11 -0.72 -5.96 22.52
N ARG A 12 -1.13 -6.61 23.61
CA ARG A 12 -1.11 -8.06 23.80
C ARG A 12 -2.42 -8.52 24.44
N PRO A 13 -2.78 -9.82 24.34
CA PRO A 13 -4.00 -10.34 24.96
C PRO A 13 -4.11 -9.95 26.45
N GLU A 14 -2.99 -9.94 27.16
CA GLU A 14 -2.91 -9.62 28.59
C GLU A 14 -3.21 -8.14 28.89
N GLY A 15 -3.08 -7.24 27.90
CA GLY A 15 -3.43 -5.83 28.02
C GLY A 15 -4.93 -5.55 27.85
N CYS A 16 -5.72 -6.54 27.40
CA CYS A 16 -7.14 -6.36 27.12
C CYS A 16 -7.99 -6.41 28.40
N LEU A 17 -8.26 -5.26 29.01
CA LEU A 17 -8.99 -5.17 30.28
C LEU A 17 -10.50 -4.94 30.12
N THR A 18 -10.98 -4.66 28.92
CA THR A 18 -12.40 -4.41 28.63
C THR A 18 -12.85 -5.11 27.35
N TYR A 19 -14.16 -5.31 27.17
CA TYR A 19 -14.71 -5.87 25.92
C TYR A 19 -14.32 -5.06 24.67
N HIS A 20 -14.21 -3.74 24.80
CA HIS A 20 -13.74 -2.87 23.72
C HIS A 20 -12.27 -3.11 23.38
N ASP A 21 -11.43 -3.43 24.39
CA ASP A 21 -10.02 -3.76 24.16
C ASP A 21 -9.88 -5.11 23.43
N ILE A 22 -10.71 -6.11 23.77
CA ILE A 22 -10.75 -7.40 23.06
C ILE A 22 -11.15 -7.20 21.60
N ALA A 23 -12.23 -6.47 21.33
CA ALA A 23 -12.69 -6.22 19.96
C ALA A 23 -11.62 -5.49 19.13
N ARG A 24 -10.94 -4.49 19.72
CA ARG A 24 -9.82 -3.78 19.08
C ARG A 24 -8.63 -4.71 18.80
N PHE A 25 -8.23 -5.53 19.77
CA PHE A 25 -7.11 -6.46 19.64
C PHE A 25 -7.37 -7.50 18.56
N VAL A 26 -8.55 -8.13 18.57
CA VAL A 26 -8.95 -9.12 17.55
C VAL A 26 -9.00 -8.49 16.17
N HIS A 27 -9.56 -7.27 16.04
CA HIS A 27 -9.59 -6.56 14.76
C HIS A 27 -8.18 -6.30 14.23
N GLU A 28 -7.27 -5.75 15.04
CA GLU A 28 -5.90 -5.47 14.61
C GLU A 28 -5.11 -6.76 14.31
N LYS A 29 -5.34 -7.87 15.05
CA LYS A 29 -4.72 -9.16 14.73
C LYS A 29 -5.30 -9.82 13.48
N ALA A 30 -6.60 -9.66 13.22
CA ALA A 30 -7.19 -10.10 11.97
C ALA A 30 -6.63 -9.32 10.79
N VAL A 31 -6.49 -7.99 10.92
CA VAL A 31 -5.83 -7.15 9.91
C VAL A 31 -4.38 -7.57 9.71
N ASP A 32 -3.62 -7.79 10.78
CA ASP A 32 -2.22 -8.26 10.72
C ASP A 32 -2.12 -9.62 10.01
N GLU A 33 -3.02 -10.56 10.28
CA GLU A 33 -3.04 -11.86 9.61
C GLU A 33 -3.41 -11.73 8.13
N VAL A 34 -4.34 -10.84 7.75
CA VAL A 34 -4.68 -10.57 6.35
C VAL A 34 -3.49 -9.93 5.62
N ILE A 35 -2.75 -9.03 6.26
CA ILE A 35 -1.53 -8.44 5.70
C ILE A 35 -0.49 -9.51 5.39
N HIS A 36 -0.28 -10.45 6.31
CA HIS A 36 0.72 -11.52 6.18
C HIS A 36 0.16 -12.76 5.48
N ILE A 37 -1.12 -12.74 5.07
CA ILE A 37 -1.76 -13.89 4.43
C ILE A 37 -1.01 -14.24 3.16
N GLY A 38 -0.58 -13.25 2.37
CA GLY A 38 0.20 -13.42 1.13
C GLY A 38 1.53 -14.14 1.31
N GLU A 39 2.16 -14.00 2.48
CA GLU A 39 3.44 -14.62 2.80
C GLU A 39 3.27 -16.08 3.27
N ARG A 40 2.17 -16.38 3.97
CA ARG A 40 1.85 -17.73 4.50
C ARG A 40 1.07 -18.61 3.52
N SER A 41 0.41 -18.00 2.54
CA SER A 41 -0.66 -18.58 1.70
C SER A 41 -0.23 -19.43 0.50
N SER A 42 1.07 -19.51 0.17
CA SER A 42 1.52 -20.12 -1.10
C SER A 42 1.01 -21.56 -1.37
N LYS A 43 0.50 -22.26 -0.35
CA LYS A 43 -0.08 -23.62 -0.45
C LYS A 43 -1.61 -23.71 -0.39
N TRP A 44 -2.35 -22.71 0.09
CA TRP A 44 -3.80 -22.83 0.35
C TRP A 44 -4.70 -22.17 -0.71
N PHE A 45 -4.16 -21.29 -1.54
CA PHE A 45 -4.95 -20.41 -2.42
C PHE A 45 -4.88 -20.78 -3.92
N SER A 46 -4.45 -21.99 -4.26
CA SER A 46 -4.34 -22.44 -5.66
C SER A 46 -5.70 -22.43 -6.39
N SER A 47 -6.79 -22.61 -5.65
CA SER A 47 -8.17 -22.53 -6.13
C SER A 47 -8.82 -21.23 -5.65
N GLY A 48 -9.08 -20.28 -6.56
CA GLY A 48 -9.79 -19.03 -6.28
C GLY A 48 -8.97 -17.75 -6.46
N LEU A 49 -7.66 -17.86 -6.63
CA LEU A 49 -6.80 -16.71 -6.90
C LEU A 49 -6.85 -16.34 -8.40
N LYS A 50 -7.34 -15.13 -8.70
CA LYS A 50 -7.35 -14.57 -10.05
C LYS A 50 -6.16 -13.63 -10.25
N ARG A 51 -5.86 -13.24 -11.49
CA ARG A 51 -4.84 -12.23 -11.82
C ARG A 51 -5.49 -10.99 -12.39
N LEU A 52 -5.05 -9.83 -11.93
CA LEU A 52 -5.51 -8.55 -12.46
C LEU A 52 -4.71 -8.18 -13.70
N ASP A 53 -5.41 -7.94 -14.80
CA ASP A 53 -4.87 -7.43 -16.05
C ASP A 53 -4.88 -5.90 -16.02
N LEU A 54 -3.68 -5.32 -16.03
CA LEU A 54 -3.47 -3.87 -16.03
C LEU A 54 -2.43 -3.53 -17.10
N ASP A 55 -2.57 -2.34 -17.67
CA ASP A 55 -1.59 -1.81 -18.64
C ASP A 55 -0.22 -1.52 -18.01
N ILE A 56 -0.13 -1.57 -16.68
CA ILE A 56 1.10 -1.39 -15.91
C ILE A 56 1.67 -2.73 -15.43
N PRO A 57 3.01 -2.92 -15.44
CA PRO A 57 3.64 -4.18 -15.03
C PRO A 57 3.68 -4.34 -13.51
N LEU A 58 2.49 -4.52 -12.92
CA LEU A 58 2.32 -4.72 -11.48
C LEU A 58 2.18 -6.20 -11.12
N GLY A 59 1.46 -7.00 -11.91
CA GLY A 59 1.30 -8.44 -11.67
C GLY A 59 0.64 -8.77 -10.33
N VAL A 60 -0.59 -8.31 -10.12
CA VAL A 60 -1.35 -8.51 -8.86
C VAL A 60 -2.20 -9.77 -8.94
N SER A 61 -2.13 -10.58 -7.89
CA SER A 61 -3.08 -11.66 -7.65
C SER A 61 -4.24 -11.17 -6.80
N VAL A 62 -5.46 -11.58 -7.12
CA VAL A 62 -6.70 -11.10 -6.52
C VAL A 62 -7.43 -12.26 -5.87
N LEU A 63 -7.77 -12.11 -4.59
CA LEU A 63 -8.67 -12.98 -3.86
C LEU A 63 -9.95 -12.21 -3.53
N ASP A 64 -11.06 -12.59 -4.15
CA ASP A 64 -12.37 -12.05 -3.80
C ASP A 64 -12.97 -12.85 -2.63
N ILE A 65 -13.24 -12.17 -1.53
CA ILE A 65 -13.89 -12.73 -0.34
C ILE A 65 -15.37 -12.31 -0.25
N GLY A 66 -15.88 -11.56 -1.23
CA GLY A 66 -17.31 -11.28 -1.35
C GLY A 66 -17.63 -10.03 -2.16
N GLY A 67 -18.15 -10.21 -3.38
CA GLY A 67 -18.74 -9.13 -4.18
C GLY A 67 -17.75 -8.05 -4.62
N GLY A 68 -16.45 -8.35 -4.61
CA GLY A 68 -15.40 -7.44 -5.04
C GLY A 68 -15.04 -7.55 -6.52
N ILE A 69 -15.47 -8.62 -7.19
CA ILE A 69 -15.42 -8.83 -8.64
C ILE A 69 -16.85 -9.06 -9.17
N LYS A 70 -17.13 -8.66 -10.42
CA LYS A 70 -18.39 -8.97 -11.11
C LYS A 70 -18.60 -10.48 -11.18
N GLU A 71 -19.82 -10.94 -10.92
CA GLU A 71 -20.20 -12.36 -11.03
C GLU A 71 -20.03 -12.90 -12.45
N SER A 72 -20.14 -12.03 -13.46
CA SER A 72 -19.93 -12.38 -14.87
C SER A 72 -18.46 -12.58 -15.25
N ALA A 73 -17.52 -12.25 -14.37
CA ALA A 73 -16.09 -12.32 -14.67
C ALA A 73 -15.60 -13.77 -14.60
N ASP A 74 -15.51 -14.41 -15.76
CA ASP A 74 -15.08 -15.79 -15.90
C ASP A 74 -13.56 -15.92 -16.11
N GLY A 75 -13.00 -17.07 -15.78
CA GLY A 75 -11.57 -17.36 -15.94
C GLY A 75 -10.68 -16.77 -14.84
N ASN A 76 -9.37 -16.88 -15.08
CA ASN A 76 -8.32 -16.54 -14.12
C ASN A 76 -7.71 -15.15 -14.33
N LEU A 77 -8.10 -14.43 -15.37
CA LEU A 77 -7.61 -13.09 -15.70
C LEU A 77 -8.79 -12.12 -15.60
N ILE A 78 -8.63 -11.04 -14.84
CA ILE A 78 -9.68 -10.09 -14.50
C ILE A 78 -9.24 -8.70 -14.94
N LYS A 79 -10.10 -7.99 -15.66
CA LYS A 79 -9.83 -6.61 -16.08
C LYS A 79 -10.20 -5.61 -15.00
N ALA A 80 -9.62 -4.41 -15.05
CA ALA A 80 -9.92 -3.35 -14.09
C ALA A 80 -11.42 -2.97 -14.05
N ASP A 81 -12.13 -3.04 -15.18
CA ASP A 81 -13.56 -2.76 -15.27
C ASP A 81 -14.47 -3.87 -14.72
N GLU A 82 -13.91 -5.04 -14.43
CA GLU A 82 -14.60 -6.16 -13.77
C GLU A 82 -14.54 -6.10 -12.24
N ILE A 83 -13.76 -5.16 -11.69
CA ILE A 83 -13.72 -4.90 -10.24
C ILE A 83 -14.97 -4.13 -9.81
N THR A 84 -15.68 -4.67 -8.82
CA THR A 84 -16.85 -4.03 -8.19
C THR A 84 -16.51 -3.37 -6.86
N SER A 85 -15.44 -3.83 -6.19
CA SER A 85 -14.95 -3.27 -4.93
C SER A 85 -14.73 -1.77 -5.01
N VAL A 86 -15.42 -1.02 -4.14
CA VAL A 86 -15.34 0.45 -4.06
C VAL A 86 -13.90 0.92 -3.81
N PRO A 87 -13.20 0.47 -2.75
CA PRO A 87 -11.82 0.89 -2.50
C PRO A 87 -10.85 0.46 -3.61
N MET A 88 -11.02 -0.73 -4.19
CA MET A 88 -10.12 -1.18 -5.26
C MET A 88 -10.27 -0.35 -6.54
N LYS A 89 -11.50 -0.01 -6.94
CA LYS A 89 -11.72 0.90 -8.08
C LYS A 89 -11.09 2.27 -7.86
N ALA A 90 -11.29 2.85 -6.67
CA ALA A 90 -10.68 4.12 -6.30
C ALA A 90 -9.15 4.05 -6.36
N PHE A 91 -8.56 2.98 -5.82
CA PHE A 91 -7.12 2.77 -5.85
C PHE A 91 -6.59 2.66 -7.28
N LEU A 92 -7.22 1.85 -8.14
CA LEU A 92 -6.83 1.68 -9.54
C LEU A 92 -6.93 2.99 -10.34
N LYS A 93 -7.94 3.84 -10.07
CA LYS A 93 -8.07 5.15 -10.70
C LYS A 93 -6.84 6.04 -10.47
N GLY A 94 -6.27 6.01 -9.27
CA GLY A 94 -5.03 6.72 -8.96
C GLY A 94 -3.78 6.02 -9.48
N LEU A 95 -3.70 4.70 -9.30
CA LEU A 95 -2.55 3.88 -9.68
C LEU A 95 -2.28 3.90 -11.19
N CYS A 96 -3.34 3.84 -11.98
CA CYS A 96 -3.28 3.83 -13.44
C CYS A 96 -3.41 5.24 -14.05
N HIS A 97 -3.34 6.30 -13.24
CA HIS A 97 -3.42 7.65 -13.77
C HIS A 97 -2.23 7.98 -14.67
N ALA A 98 -2.52 8.54 -15.84
CA ALA A 98 -1.51 8.90 -16.82
C ALA A 98 -0.48 9.85 -16.21
N GLY A 99 0.80 9.57 -16.45
CA GLY A 99 1.90 10.39 -15.97
C GLY A 99 2.30 10.16 -14.50
N LEU A 100 1.58 9.37 -13.69
CA LEU A 100 2.09 8.99 -12.36
C LEU A 100 2.97 7.75 -12.41
N TRP A 101 2.70 6.85 -13.36
CA TRP A 101 3.54 5.69 -13.58
C TRP A 101 4.72 6.03 -14.50
N GLY A 102 5.91 6.16 -13.93
CA GLY A 102 7.15 6.37 -14.69
C GLY A 102 7.51 5.12 -15.50
N ASN A 103 7.31 5.17 -16.82
CA ASN A 103 7.70 4.11 -17.75
C ASN A 103 9.16 4.22 -18.23
N GLU A 104 9.81 5.35 -17.99
CA GLU A 104 11.20 5.55 -18.41
C GLU A 104 12.15 4.81 -17.46
N PRO A 105 13.03 3.93 -17.96
CA PRO A 105 14.07 3.34 -17.15
C PRO A 105 15.02 4.46 -16.71
N VAL A 106 15.05 4.74 -15.41
CA VAL A 106 16.09 5.63 -14.86
C VAL A 106 17.43 4.96 -15.13
N SER A 107 18.25 5.58 -15.97
CA SER A 107 19.59 5.09 -16.32
C SER A 107 20.49 5.16 -15.08
N VAL A 108 20.42 4.13 -14.26
CA VAL A 108 21.36 3.87 -13.18
C VAL A 108 22.05 2.55 -13.54
N ASP A 109 23.34 2.42 -13.20
CA ASP A 109 24.10 1.19 -13.38
C ASP A 109 23.64 0.10 -12.41
N LEU A 110 22.41 -0.36 -12.60
CA LEU A 110 21.72 -1.33 -11.74
C LEU A 110 22.53 -2.62 -11.58
N GLY A 111 23.36 -2.98 -12.56
CA GLY A 111 24.25 -4.15 -12.49
C GLY A 111 25.32 -4.02 -11.41
N SER A 112 26.00 -2.87 -11.34
CA SER A 112 26.98 -2.59 -10.29
C SER A 112 26.33 -2.46 -8.91
N PHE A 113 25.13 -1.86 -8.83
CA PHE A 113 24.34 -1.78 -7.59
C PHE A 113 23.86 -3.17 -7.10
N MET A 114 23.36 -4.03 -8.00
CA MET A 114 22.91 -5.39 -7.66
C MET A 114 24.07 -6.28 -7.17
N SER A 115 25.27 -6.12 -7.72
CA SER A 115 26.47 -6.86 -7.32
C SER A 115 27.02 -6.44 -5.94
N SER A 116 26.66 -5.24 -5.48
CA SER A 116 27.03 -4.71 -4.16
C SER A 116 25.98 -5.11 -3.12
N LEU A 117 24.69 -5.06 -3.47
CA LEU A 117 23.59 -5.52 -2.63
C LEU A 117 23.64 -7.04 -2.40
N THR A 118 23.92 -7.86 -3.42
CA THR A 118 24.06 -9.32 -3.21
C THR A 118 25.18 -9.68 -2.23
N ARG A 119 26.25 -8.89 -2.16
CA ARG A 119 27.35 -9.05 -1.19
C ARG A 119 26.97 -8.65 0.24
N THR A 120 26.13 -7.63 0.42
CA THR A 120 25.69 -7.14 1.74
C THR A 120 24.45 -7.89 2.25
N PHE A 121 23.56 -8.32 1.36
CA PHE A 121 22.35 -9.08 1.69
C PHE A 121 22.63 -10.57 1.95
N SER A 122 23.71 -11.14 1.40
CA SER A 122 24.09 -12.53 1.70
C SER A 122 24.46 -12.77 3.17
N SER A 123 24.77 -11.73 3.94
CA SER A 123 25.10 -11.84 5.37
C SER A 123 23.92 -11.60 6.32
N SER A 124 22.74 -11.18 5.84
CA SER A 124 21.57 -10.99 6.71
C SER A 124 20.25 -11.05 5.92
N MET A 125 19.55 -12.19 6.07
CA MET A 125 18.16 -12.49 5.65
C MET A 125 17.89 -12.97 4.21
N ALA A 126 17.22 -14.15 4.18
CA ALA A 126 16.37 -14.80 3.17
C ALA A 126 16.80 -14.80 1.68
N ALA A 127 16.90 -16.02 1.12
CA ALA A 127 17.29 -16.30 -0.25
C ALA A 127 16.31 -15.75 -1.32
N PRO A 128 16.79 -15.48 -2.54
CA PRO A 128 16.00 -14.90 -3.65
C PRO A 128 14.78 -15.71 -4.11
N GLU A 129 14.61 -16.95 -3.68
CA GLU A 129 13.48 -17.82 -4.07
C GLU A 129 12.21 -17.59 -3.23
N GLN A 130 12.27 -16.74 -2.20
CA GLN A 130 11.14 -16.31 -1.36
C GLN A 130 10.54 -14.95 -1.80
N VAL A 131 10.46 -14.68 -3.10
CA VAL A 131 9.88 -13.42 -3.63
C VAL A 131 8.36 -13.43 -3.39
N GLY A 132 7.89 -12.73 -2.36
CA GLY A 132 6.47 -12.51 -2.11
C GLY A 132 5.76 -11.88 -3.32
N LYS A 133 4.58 -12.41 -3.67
CA LYS A 133 3.76 -11.95 -4.80
C LYS A 133 2.91 -10.75 -4.40
N ASN A 134 2.66 -9.84 -5.34
CA ASN A 134 1.64 -8.78 -5.16
C ASN A 134 0.27 -9.44 -5.00
N LEU A 135 -0.41 -9.17 -3.88
CA LEU A 135 -1.69 -9.78 -3.53
C LEU A 135 -2.66 -8.69 -3.08
N VAL A 136 -3.91 -8.84 -3.48
CA VAL A 136 -5.04 -8.12 -2.91
C VAL A 136 -6.12 -9.10 -2.47
N VAL A 137 -6.62 -8.92 -1.25
CA VAL A 137 -7.82 -9.55 -0.74
C VAL A 137 -8.90 -8.48 -0.70
N LEU A 138 -10.04 -8.71 -1.35
CA LEU A 138 -11.06 -7.69 -1.50
C LEU A 138 -12.48 -8.22 -1.37
N SER A 139 -13.38 -7.34 -0.95
CA SER A 139 -14.83 -7.50 -1.02
C SER A 139 -15.43 -6.26 -1.68
N LYS A 140 -16.75 -6.16 -1.76
CA LYS A 140 -17.43 -4.95 -2.26
C LYS A 140 -16.99 -3.66 -1.56
N GLU A 141 -16.78 -3.70 -0.24
CA GLU A 141 -16.50 -2.53 0.60
C GLU A 141 -15.08 -2.52 1.17
N TYR A 142 -14.35 -3.63 1.02
CA TYR A 142 -13.05 -3.85 1.64
C TYR A 142 -11.94 -4.11 0.61
N MET A 143 -10.74 -3.66 0.92
CA MET A 143 -9.52 -4.00 0.19
C MET A 143 -8.33 -4.05 1.16
N ASN A 144 -7.62 -5.17 1.17
CA ASN A 144 -6.29 -5.30 1.75
C ASN A 144 -5.30 -5.69 0.66
N MET A 145 -4.29 -4.85 0.44
CA MET A 145 -3.32 -5.03 -0.61
C MET A 145 -1.90 -5.00 -0.05
N SER A 146 -1.12 -5.99 -0.43
CA SER A 146 0.32 -6.05 -0.19
C SER A 146 1.05 -6.00 -1.52
N LEU A 147 1.82 -4.93 -1.73
CA LEU A 147 2.60 -4.68 -2.94
C LEU A 147 4.09 -4.66 -2.62
N ARG A 148 4.84 -5.52 -3.31
CA ARG A 148 6.30 -5.53 -3.38
C ARG A 148 6.74 -5.04 -4.76
N LEU A 149 7.15 -3.79 -4.82
CA LEU A 149 7.60 -3.10 -6.03
C LEU A 149 9.11 -2.90 -5.99
N GLY A 150 9.85 -3.90 -6.45
CA GLY A 150 11.31 -3.94 -6.31
C GLY A 150 11.69 -4.00 -4.82
N TYR A 151 12.19 -2.88 -4.30
CA TYR A 151 12.61 -2.72 -2.91
C TYR A 151 11.62 -1.94 -2.04
N HIS A 152 10.47 -1.55 -2.61
CA HIS A 152 9.39 -0.88 -1.89
C HIS A 152 8.30 -1.86 -1.53
N PHE A 153 7.81 -1.73 -0.30
CA PHE A 153 6.73 -2.52 0.25
C PHE A 153 5.62 -1.56 0.64
N ASN A 154 4.45 -1.77 0.07
CA ASN A 154 3.24 -1.04 0.43
C ASN A 154 2.22 -2.01 0.98
N ILE A 155 1.63 -1.65 2.11
CA ILE A 155 0.43 -2.29 2.63
C ILE A 155 -0.67 -1.23 2.65
N ILE A 156 -1.79 -1.55 2.03
CA ILE A 156 -2.97 -0.68 1.98
C ILE A 156 -4.15 -1.49 2.50
N ASP A 157 -4.81 -1.02 3.56
CA ASP A 157 -6.00 -1.65 4.14
C ASP A 157 -7.11 -0.63 4.26
N VAL A 158 -8.24 -0.87 3.60
CA VAL A 158 -9.28 0.13 3.40
C VAL A 158 -10.66 -0.51 3.52
N TYR A 159 -11.54 0.15 4.25
CA TYR A 159 -12.96 -0.14 4.29
C TYR A 159 -13.76 1.13 3.95
N ILE A 160 -14.68 1.02 2.99
CA ILE A 160 -15.58 2.10 2.56
C ILE A 160 -17.01 1.59 2.46
N SER A 161 -17.88 2.12 3.30
CA SER A 161 -19.33 1.93 3.28
C SER A 161 -20.05 3.28 3.38
N ASP A 162 -21.38 3.24 3.35
CA ASP A 162 -22.22 4.42 3.54
C ASP A 162 -22.28 4.87 5.01
N ASN A 163 -21.85 4.02 5.96
CA ASN A 163 -21.73 4.39 7.37
C ASN A 163 -20.34 4.98 7.65
N ILE A 164 -20.31 6.29 7.90
CA ILE A 164 -19.07 7.05 8.16
C ILE A 164 -18.24 6.42 9.29
N ASN A 165 -18.85 5.84 10.33
CA ASN A 165 -18.09 5.32 11.47
C ASN A 165 -17.25 4.08 11.15
N ASP A 166 -17.61 3.36 10.08
CA ASP A 166 -16.92 2.14 9.66
C ASP A 166 -15.75 2.45 8.71
N ASN A 167 -15.76 3.65 8.11
CA ASN A 167 -14.81 4.03 7.08
C ASN A 167 -13.41 4.28 7.62
N TYR A 168 -12.43 3.62 7.02
CA TYR A 168 -11.02 3.83 7.33
C TYR A 168 -10.08 3.54 6.15
N ALA A 169 -8.90 4.15 6.19
CA ALA A 169 -7.78 3.81 5.34
C ALA A 169 -6.49 3.74 6.16
N TYR A 170 -5.75 2.67 5.96
CA TYR A 170 -4.42 2.44 6.50
C TYR A 170 -3.47 2.31 5.32
N PHE A 171 -2.36 3.05 5.39
CA PHE A 171 -1.29 3.00 4.42
C PHE A 171 0.02 2.80 5.16
N ARG A 172 0.82 1.85 4.72
CA ARG A 172 2.17 1.62 5.22
C ARG A 172 3.13 1.49 4.06
N PHE A 173 4.13 2.35 4.03
CA PHE A 173 5.24 2.30 3.10
C PHE A 173 6.52 1.93 3.85
N LEU A 174 7.30 1.00 3.29
CA LEU A 174 8.64 0.68 3.77
C LEU A 174 9.57 0.38 2.59
N GLY A 175 10.83 0.76 2.71
CA GLY A 175 11.91 0.24 1.86
C GLY A 175 12.50 1.24 0.88
N GLY A 176 13.46 0.76 0.10
CA GLY A 176 14.38 1.51 -0.77
C GLY A 176 15.79 0.90 -0.72
N VAL A 177 16.59 1.10 -1.76
CA VAL A 177 17.99 0.60 -1.83
C VAL A 177 19.05 1.68 -1.73
N THR A 178 18.63 2.90 -1.46
CA THR A 178 19.51 4.05 -1.39
C THR A 178 19.97 4.33 0.05
N GLU A 179 21.03 5.12 0.17
CA GLU A 179 21.53 5.65 1.44
C GLU A 179 20.39 6.18 2.32
N ILE A 180 20.54 6.02 3.64
CA ILE A 180 19.51 6.38 4.64
C ILE A 180 18.99 7.82 4.44
N THR A 181 19.86 8.75 4.04
CA THR A 181 19.52 10.15 3.78
C THR A 181 18.61 10.36 2.58
N ARG A 182 18.63 9.47 1.59
CA ARG A 182 17.74 9.52 0.41
C ARG A 182 16.40 8.87 0.72
N ARG A 183 16.43 7.75 1.46
CA ARG A 183 15.20 7.11 1.95
C ARG A 183 14.40 8.02 2.88
N SER A 184 15.07 8.80 3.73
CA SER A 184 14.40 9.75 4.62
C SER A 184 13.71 10.90 3.88
N ARG A 185 14.25 11.35 2.73
CA ARG A 185 13.58 12.36 1.89
C ARG A 185 12.29 11.85 1.28
N ARG A 186 12.29 10.63 0.74
CA ARG A 186 11.05 10.02 0.25
C ARG A 186 10.06 9.81 1.38
N ALA A 187 10.51 9.31 2.53
CA ALA A 187 9.63 9.14 3.68
C ALA A 187 8.96 10.48 4.08
N ARG A 188 9.73 11.58 4.06
CA ARG A 188 9.21 12.93 4.28
C ARG A 188 8.23 13.37 3.19
N PHE A 189 8.55 13.17 1.91
CA PHE A 189 7.63 13.44 0.80
C PHE A 189 6.29 12.72 0.98
N ILE A 190 6.31 11.40 1.24
CA ILE A 190 5.10 10.60 1.44
C ILE A 190 4.32 11.12 2.64
N ALA A 191 5.00 11.38 3.76
CA ALA A 191 4.38 11.89 4.97
C ALA A 191 3.70 13.24 4.75
N ASN A 192 4.39 14.19 4.12
CA ASN A 192 3.86 15.52 3.84
C ASN A 192 2.60 15.47 2.96
N ILE A 193 2.59 14.60 1.93
CA ILE A 193 1.39 14.40 1.11
C ILE A 193 0.24 13.80 1.95
N LEU A 194 0.51 12.77 2.75
CA LEU A 194 -0.51 12.13 3.58
C LEU A 194 -1.09 13.11 4.62
N GLU A 195 -0.23 13.87 5.33
CA GLU A 195 -0.64 14.88 6.32
C GLU A 195 -1.49 15.98 5.69
N HIS A 196 -1.13 16.43 4.48
CA HIS A 196 -1.91 17.42 3.74
C HIS A 196 -3.32 16.94 3.38
N HIS A 197 -3.53 15.62 3.31
CA HIS A 197 -4.81 14.99 2.99
C HIS A 197 -5.46 14.30 4.21
N ASP A 198 -5.27 14.89 5.40
CA ASP A 198 -5.92 14.56 6.66
C ASP A 198 -5.52 13.21 7.29
N PHE A 199 -4.50 12.52 6.77
CA PHE A 199 -3.99 11.33 7.41
C PHE A 199 -3.20 11.71 8.68
N ARG A 200 -3.41 10.95 9.75
CA ARG A 200 -2.48 10.92 10.87
C ARG A 200 -1.26 10.09 10.45
N VAL A 201 -0.08 10.71 10.41
CA VAL A 201 1.14 10.07 9.94
C VAL A 201 2.10 9.76 11.10
N GLU A 202 2.81 8.64 10.98
CA GLU A 202 3.91 8.24 11.82
C GLU A 202 5.11 7.88 10.93
N ILE A 203 6.29 8.39 11.28
CA ILE A 203 7.54 8.11 10.58
C ILE A 203 8.53 7.46 11.54
N ARG A 204 9.13 6.33 11.14
CA ARG A 204 10.25 5.70 11.86
C ARG A 204 11.35 5.32 10.85
N GLY A 205 12.35 6.19 10.70
CA GLY A 205 13.38 6.01 9.67
C GLY A 205 12.79 6.18 8.26
N ASP A 206 12.72 5.11 7.48
CA ASP A 206 12.10 5.08 6.15
C ASP A 206 10.69 4.44 6.13
N LEU A 207 10.22 3.98 7.29
CA LEU A 207 8.84 3.55 7.49
C LEU A 207 7.93 4.77 7.58
N VAL A 208 6.87 4.79 6.76
CA VAL A 208 5.78 5.78 6.85
C VAL A 208 4.47 5.03 7.03
N ILE A 209 3.71 5.40 8.05
CA ILE A 209 2.38 4.88 8.29
C ILE A 209 1.39 6.04 8.29
N GLY A 210 0.39 5.99 7.42
CA GLY A 210 -0.74 6.92 7.38
C GLY A 210 -2.03 6.24 7.82
N ARG A 211 -2.82 6.92 8.66
CA ARG A 211 -4.12 6.43 9.13
C ARG A 211 -5.19 7.50 8.96
N LEU A 212 -6.32 7.13 8.39
CA LEU A 212 -7.50 7.99 8.19
C LEU A 212 -8.75 7.23 8.62
N LYS A 213 -9.68 7.89 9.29
CA LYS A 213 -10.95 7.31 9.74
C LYS A 213 -12.07 8.33 9.64
N LYS A 214 -13.30 7.83 9.53
CA LYS A 214 -14.53 8.62 9.71
C LYS A 214 -14.74 9.76 8.69
N LEU A 215 -14.39 9.51 7.43
CA LEU A 215 -14.83 10.39 6.33
C LEU A 215 -16.04 9.79 5.59
N PRO A 216 -16.88 10.65 4.97
CA PRO A 216 -17.88 10.22 4.01
C PRO A 216 -17.27 9.39 2.88
N LYS A 217 -18.07 8.49 2.31
CA LYS A 217 -17.67 7.57 1.24
C LYS A 217 -16.96 8.25 0.06
N GLU A 218 -17.55 9.31 -0.48
CA GLU A 218 -16.97 10.07 -1.60
C GLU A 218 -15.59 10.64 -1.26
N GLU A 219 -15.45 11.14 -0.03
CA GLU A 219 -14.17 11.68 0.44
C GLU A 219 -13.15 10.55 0.66
N MET A 220 -13.55 9.40 1.21
CA MET A 220 -12.70 8.21 1.32
C MET A 220 -12.19 7.75 -0.05
N GLU A 221 -13.06 7.67 -1.06
CA GLU A 221 -12.67 7.28 -2.42
C GLU A 221 -11.58 8.19 -2.96
N LYS A 222 -11.70 9.52 -2.79
CA LYS A 222 -10.64 10.48 -3.18
C LYS A 222 -9.31 10.19 -2.48
N ARG A 223 -9.32 9.83 -1.19
CA ARG A 223 -8.06 9.55 -0.45
C ARG A 223 -7.46 8.22 -0.91
N VAL A 224 -8.27 7.27 -1.32
CA VAL A 224 -7.78 5.99 -1.85
C VAL A 224 -7.23 6.16 -3.29
N VAL A 225 -7.82 7.06 -4.09
CA VAL A 225 -7.21 7.53 -5.35
C VAL A 225 -5.83 8.13 -5.10
N LEU A 226 -5.70 9.01 -4.11
CA LEU A 226 -4.41 9.57 -3.71
C LEU A 226 -3.40 8.47 -3.34
N LEU A 227 -3.79 7.46 -2.55
CA LEU A 227 -2.91 6.34 -2.20
C LEU A 227 -2.44 5.56 -3.44
N GLY A 228 -3.33 5.28 -4.39
CA GLY A 228 -2.96 4.65 -5.67
C GLY A 228 -1.94 5.48 -6.45
N GLY A 229 -2.16 6.78 -6.53
CA GLY A 229 -1.23 7.71 -7.17
C GLY A 229 0.13 7.77 -6.48
N LEU A 230 0.16 7.79 -5.15
CA LEU A 230 1.39 7.76 -4.36
C LEU A 230 2.19 6.48 -4.63
N VAL A 231 1.53 5.31 -4.70
CA VAL A 231 2.19 4.04 -5.02
C VAL A 231 2.81 4.08 -6.42
N ALA A 232 2.10 4.61 -7.42
CA ALA A 232 2.62 4.75 -8.78
C ALA A 232 3.84 5.70 -8.83
N TYR A 233 3.71 6.87 -8.21
CA TYR A 233 4.67 7.97 -8.33
C TYR A 233 5.96 7.72 -7.55
N THR A 234 5.89 7.10 -6.38
CA THR A 234 7.04 6.93 -5.47
C THR A 234 8.05 5.86 -5.90
N ARG A 235 7.74 5.08 -6.94
CA ARG A 235 8.57 3.94 -7.41
C ARG A 235 10.00 4.31 -7.78
N GLN A 236 10.22 5.51 -8.33
CA GLN A 236 11.54 5.94 -8.81
C GLN A 236 12.12 7.14 -8.03
N LEU A 237 11.37 7.67 -7.05
CA LEU A 237 11.73 8.94 -6.40
C LEU A 237 13.00 8.89 -5.55
N ASP A 238 13.36 7.75 -4.94
CA ASP A 238 14.61 7.67 -4.18
C ASP A 238 15.84 7.84 -5.07
N VAL A 239 15.77 7.41 -6.31
CA VAL A 239 16.83 7.61 -7.30
C VAL A 239 16.96 9.09 -7.70
N LEU A 240 15.85 9.83 -7.70
CA LEU A 240 15.78 11.21 -8.19
C LEU A 240 15.99 12.28 -7.08
N MET A 241 15.65 11.97 -5.82
CA MET A 241 15.76 12.88 -4.67
C MET A 241 17.19 13.03 -4.12
N LYS A 242 18.05 13.71 -4.87
CA LYS A 242 19.47 13.94 -4.53
C LYS A 242 19.70 15.06 -3.51
N HIS A 243 18.77 16.02 -3.40
CA HIS A 243 18.89 17.19 -2.51
C HIS A 243 17.59 17.43 -1.73
N ASP A 244 17.66 18.13 -0.60
CA ASP A 244 16.51 18.35 0.28
C ASP A 244 15.42 19.21 -0.38
N ASN A 245 15.80 20.17 -1.23
CA ASN A 245 14.86 20.98 -2.01
C ASN A 245 14.06 20.16 -3.04
N HIS A 246 14.48 18.93 -3.36
CA HIS A 246 13.71 18.05 -4.25
C HIS A 246 12.42 17.56 -3.59
N VAL A 247 12.34 17.54 -2.26
CA VAL A 247 11.12 17.12 -1.55
C VAL A 247 9.96 18.03 -1.94
N ASN A 248 10.11 19.34 -1.75
CA ASN A 248 9.09 20.33 -2.12
C ASN A 248 8.79 20.32 -3.63
N HIS A 249 9.83 20.15 -4.46
CA HIS A 249 9.64 20.09 -5.91
C HIS A 249 8.72 18.93 -6.33
N TYR A 250 9.00 17.72 -5.83
CA TYR A 250 8.20 16.54 -6.16
C TYR A 250 6.83 16.56 -5.48
N GLU A 251 6.68 17.20 -4.32
CA GLU A 251 5.36 17.44 -3.71
C GLU A 251 4.46 18.26 -4.62
N GLU A 252 4.94 19.41 -5.10
CA GLU A 252 4.16 20.28 -5.99
C GLU A 252 3.88 19.61 -7.33
N GLU A 253 4.86 18.89 -7.87
CA GLU A 253 4.67 18.11 -9.10
C GLU A 253 3.60 17.02 -8.93
N PHE A 254 3.65 16.28 -7.81
CA PHE A 254 2.64 15.26 -7.51
C PHE A 254 1.25 15.87 -7.34
N LYS A 255 1.11 16.96 -6.57
CA LYS A 255 -0.16 17.67 -6.37
C LYS A 255 -0.76 18.14 -7.69
N GLN A 256 0.05 18.68 -8.60
CA GLN A 256 -0.41 19.09 -9.93
C GLN A 256 -0.92 17.91 -10.76
N ARG A 257 -0.20 16.78 -10.74
CA ARG A 257 -0.59 15.58 -11.50
C ARG A 257 -1.86 14.93 -10.94
N ILE A 258 -2.01 14.84 -9.62
CA ILE A 258 -3.14 14.15 -8.98
C ILE A 258 -4.40 15.03 -8.86
N GLY A 259 -4.25 16.36 -8.84
CA GLY A 259 -5.34 17.30 -8.50
C GLY A 259 -6.60 17.13 -9.34
N GLY A 260 -6.47 16.81 -10.63
CA GLY A 260 -7.61 16.56 -11.51
C GLY A 260 -8.47 15.34 -11.13
N LEU A 261 -7.95 14.41 -10.32
CA LEU A 261 -8.68 13.23 -9.85
C LEU A 261 -9.33 13.41 -8.47
N LEU A 262 -8.91 14.41 -7.71
CA LEU A 262 -9.34 14.64 -6.33
C LEU A 262 -10.46 15.68 -6.21
N ASN A 263 -10.73 16.42 -7.29
CA ASN A 263 -11.83 17.38 -7.39
C ASN A 263 -13.19 16.67 -7.49
#